data_AF-A0A967PRF7-F1
#
_entry.id   AF-A0A967PRF7-F1
#
_cell.length_a   1.000
_cell.length_b   1.000
_cell.length_c   1.000
_cell.angle_alpha   90.00
_cell.angle_beta   90.00
_cell.angle_gamma   90.00
#
_symmetry.space_group_name_H-M   'P 1'
#
loop_
_entity.id
_entity.type
_entity.pdbx_description
1 polymer ?
#
loop_
_entity_poly.entity_id
_entity_poly.type
_entity_poly.pdbx_seq_one_letter_code
_entity_poly.pdbx_strand_id
1 'polypeptide(L)'
;MSSFLAAGAGAEPLKGVHQETVADCPGGVEWHFVHNQTDATSGVITVGAQSVSNGPPFESANLHYWVRTASNVLPPGVSDNVPGGNLVLSHYTCVPVDTTTTTTSTTTSTTSSTTSSTTSS
;
A
#
# COMPACT_ATOMS: atom_id res chain seq x y z
N MET A 1 -43.75 7.11 14.30
CA MET A 1 -42.52 6.30 14.23
C MET A 1 -41.56 7.07 13.37
N SER A 2 -40.59 7.77 13.99
CA SER A 2 -39.62 8.59 13.26
C SER A 2 -38.59 7.68 12.62
N SER A 3 -38.66 7.51 11.30
CA SER A 3 -37.60 6.88 10.52
C SER A 3 -36.48 7.89 10.37
N PHE A 4 -35.36 7.66 11.05
CA PHE A 4 -34.11 8.35 10.78
C PHE A 4 -33.55 7.77 9.48
N LEU A 5 -33.55 8.56 8.41
CA LEU A 5 -32.76 8.23 7.22
C LEU A 5 -31.29 8.35 7.63
N ALA A 6 -30.61 7.21 7.77
CA ALA A 6 -29.16 7.20 7.77
C ALA A 6 -28.71 7.70 6.40
N ALA A 7 -28.22 8.93 6.33
CA ALA A 7 -27.51 9.43 5.17
C ALA A 7 -26.29 8.52 4.99
N GLY A 8 -26.35 7.60 4.03
CA GLY A 8 -25.18 6.87 3.59
C GLY A 8 -24.17 7.88 3.10
N ALA A 9 -23.04 7.99 3.78
CA ALA A 9 -21.90 8.74 3.29
C ALA A 9 -21.60 8.25 1.87
N GLY A 10 -21.73 9.13 0.89
CA GLY A 10 -21.39 8.83 -0.50
C GLY A 10 -19.91 8.51 -0.57
N ALA A 11 -19.58 7.39 -1.19
CA ALA A 11 -18.19 7.01 -1.37
C ALA A 11 -17.48 8.03 -2.27
N GLU A 12 -16.40 8.66 -1.80
CA GLU A 12 -15.62 9.58 -2.63
C GLU A 12 -14.63 8.75 -3.48
N PRO A 13 -14.71 8.83 -4.82
CA PRO A 13 -13.80 8.09 -5.68
C PRO A 13 -12.41 8.74 -5.68
N LEU A 14 -11.37 7.92 -5.84
CA LEU A 14 -10.03 8.38 -6.16
C LEU A 14 -10.07 9.29 -7.37
N LYS A 15 -9.40 10.46 -7.28
CA LYS A 15 -9.26 11.38 -8.41
C LYS A 15 -8.84 10.62 -9.68
N GLY A 16 -9.66 10.74 -10.74
CA GLY A 16 -9.54 9.95 -11.97
C GLY A 16 -8.16 9.95 -12.63
N VAL A 17 -7.31 10.94 -12.35
CA VAL A 17 -5.93 11.03 -12.85
C VAL A 17 -5.03 9.89 -12.34
N HIS A 18 -5.38 9.23 -11.24
CA HIS A 18 -4.57 8.17 -10.64
C HIS A 18 -5.14 6.76 -10.82
N GLN A 19 -6.30 6.62 -11.48
CA GLN A 19 -6.83 5.29 -11.77
C GLN A 19 -5.90 4.56 -12.73
N GLU A 20 -5.65 3.28 -12.45
CA GLU A 20 -4.78 2.41 -13.26
C GLU A 20 -3.31 2.87 -13.32
N THR A 21 -2.85 3.61 -12.30
CA THR A 21 -1.42 3.94 -12.16
C THR A 21 -0.58 2.66 -12.19
N VAL A 22 0.46 2.66 -13.03
CA VAL A 22 1.42 1.55 -13.15
C VAL A 22 2.73 1.97 -12.48
N ALA A 23 3.20 1.16 -11.52
CA ALA A 23 4.48 1.31 -10.85
C ALA A 23 5.51 0.33 -11.42
N ASP A 24 6.77 0.75 -11.55
CA ASP A 24 7.86 -0.13 -11.97
C ASP A 24 8.53 -0.78 -10.75
N CYS A 25 7.90 -1.83 -10.22
CA CYS A 25 8.39 -2.58 -9.07
C CYS A 25 8.59 -4.07 -9.42
N PRO A 26 9.73 -4.69 -9.06
CA PRO A 26 9.99 -6.10 -9.39
C PRO A 26 9.17 -7.10 -8.57
N GLY A 27 8.46 -6.64 -7.54
CA GLY A 27 7.65 -7.46 -6.65
C GLY A 27 6.26 -6.89 -6.44
N GLY A 28 6.03 -6.35 -5.25
CA GLY A 28 4.76 -5.70 -4.91
C GLY A 28 4.89 -4.19 -4.86
N VAL A 29 3.75 -3.53 -4.74
CA VAL A 29 3.66 -2.08 -4.57
C VAL A 29 2.86 -1.80 -3.31
N GLU A 30 3.40 -0.95 -2.45
CA GLU A 30 2.65 -0.34 -1.35
C GLU A 30 2.24 1.07 -1.77
N TRP A 31 0.95 1.26 -1.99
CA TRP A 31 0.33 2.52 -2.38
C TRP A 31 -0.08 3.29 -1.14
N HIS A 32 0.27 4.57 -1.11
CA HIS A 32 -0.16 5.50 -0.06
C HIS A 32 -1.23 6.43 -0.62
N PHE A 33 -2.45 6.28 -0.10
CA PHE A 33 -3.54 7.21 -0.38
C PHE A 33 -3.72 8.16 0.78
N VAL A 34 -4.07 9.39 0.45
CA VAL A 34 -4.44 10.38 1.45
C VAL A 34 -5.81 10.95 1.09
N HIS A 35 -6.70 10.95 2.07
CA HIS A 35 -7.91 11.74 2.00
C HIS A 35 -7.64 13.09 2.63
N ASN A 36 -7.39 14.09 1.78
CA ASN A 36 -7.11 15.44 2.24
C ASN A 36 -8.41 16.22 2.44
N GLN A 37 -8.38 17.21 3.33
CA GLN A 37 -9.47 18.18 3.52
C GLN A 37 -10.77 17.51 4.02
N THR A 38 -10.63 16.53 4.90
CA THR A 38 -11.74 15.90 5.61
C THR A 38 -11.73 16.29 7.09
N ASP A 39 -12.90 16.39 7.70
CA ASP A 39 -13.07 16.51 9.16
C ASP A 39 -13.27 15.13 9.83
N ALA A 40 -13.28 14.05 9.04
CA ALA A 40 -13.39 12.70 9.55
C ALA A 40 -12.12 12.30 10.31
N THR A 41 -12.33 11.64 11.46
CA THR A 41 -11.24 11.11 12.30
C THR A 41 -10.88 9.67 11.93
N SER A 42 -11.68 9.03 11.10
CA SER A 42 -11.50 7.66 10.62
C SER A 42 -12.18 7.46 9.26
N GLY A 43 -11.69 6.51 8.48
CA GLY A 43 -12.28 6.11 7.21
C GLY A 43 -11.81 4.74 6.78
N VAL A 44 -12.44 4.23 5.73
CA VAL A 44 -12.07 2.98 5.05
C VAL A 44 -12.09 3.23 3.55
N ILE A 45 -11.01 2.85 2.87
CA ILE A 45 -10.98 2.77 1.41
C ILE A 45 -11.26 1.35 0.93
N THR A 46 -11.87 1.25 -0.24
CA THR A 46 -12.02 0.02 -1.00
C THR A 46 -11.08 0.08 -2.21
N VAL A 47 -10.26 -0.96 -2.39
CA VAL A 47 -9.36 -1.13 -3.54
C VAL A 47 -9.55 -2.53 -4.12
N GLY A 48 -10.27 -2.63 -5.24
CA GLY A 48 -10.72 -3.91 -5.76
C GLY A 48 -11.56 -4.66 -4.72
N ALA A 49 -11.08 -5.81 -4.25
CA ALA A 49 -11.73 -6.61 -3.20
C ALA A 49 -11.22 -6.31 -1.77
N GLN A 50 -10.23 -5.41 -1.61
CA GLN A 50 -9.65 -5.09 -0.32
C GLN A 50 -10.38 -3.91 0.33
N SER A 51 -10.63 -4.00 1.63
CA SER A 51 -11.03 -2.86 2.46
C SER A 51 -9.90 -2.50 3.43
N VAL A 52 -9.47 -1.24 3.41
CA VAL A 52 -8.30 -0.78 4.17
C VAL A 52 -8.70 0.39 5.04
N SER A 53 -8.50 0.27 6.35
CA SER A 53 -8.79 1.32 7.33
C SER A 53 -7.69 2.36 7.39
N ASN A 54 -8.03 3.57 7.86
CA ASN A 54 -7.07 4.62 8.18
C ASN A 54 -5.93 4.07 9.07
N GLY A 55 -4.70 4.38 8.71
CA GLY A 55 -3.47 4.01 9.41
C GLY A 55 -2.60 5.22 9.75
N PRO A 56 -1.48 5.02 10.45
CA PRO A 56 -0.56 6.10 10.78
C PRO A 56 0.09 6.72 9.52
N PRO A 57 0.50 8.01 9.55
CA PRO A 57 0.32 8.94 10.66
C PRO A 57 -1.14 9.37 10.84
N PHE A 58 -1.56 9.64 12.08
CA PHE A 58 -2.91 10.11 12.37
C PHE A 58 -2.91 11.63 12.49
N GLU A 59 -3.49 12.30 11.49
CA GLU A 59 -3.54 13.76 11.39
C GLU A 59 -5.00 14.23 11.42
N SER A 60 -5.25 15.41 11.99
CA SER A 60 -6.62 15.91 12.22
C SER A 60 -7.35 16.40 10.97
N ALA A 61 -6.72 16.35 9.79
CA ALA A 61 -7.28 16.83 8.52
C ALA A 61 -6.99 15.90 7.33
N ASN A 62 -6.29 14.80 7.59
CA ASN A 62 -5.85 13.84 6.59
C ASN A 62 -6.05 12.42 7.12
N LEU A 63 -6.60 11.54 6.28
CA LEU A 63 -6.64 10.10 6.55
C LEU A 63 -5.64 9.41 5.63
N HIS A 64 -4.87 8.49 6.19
CA HIS A 64 -3.78 7.81 5.48
C HIS A 64 -4.13 6.35 5.29
N TYR A 65 -3.99 5.84 4.07
CA TYR A 65 -4.30 4.46 3.75
C TYR A 65 -3.14 3.81 3.02
N TRP A 66 -2.74 2.64 3.51
CA TRP A 66 -1.61 1.88 2.99
C TRP A 66 -2.12 0.59 2.37
N VAL A 67 -2.00 0.47 1.05
CA VAL A 67 -2.54 -0.66 0.30
C VAL A 67 -1.42 -1.42 -0.36
N ARG A 68 -1.31 -2.72 -0.11
CA ARG A 68 -0.34 -3.58 -0.78
C ARG A 68 -0.99 -4.35 -1.91
N THR A 69 -0.38 -4.26 -3.09
CA THR A 69 -0.74 -5.07 -4.26
C THR A 69 0.44 -5.93 -4.66
N ALA A 70 0.16 -7.18 -5.03
CA ALA A 70 1.15 -8.05 -5.68
C ALA A 70 1.37 -7.70 -7.16
N SER A 71 0.44 -6.93 -7.74
CA SER A 71 0.55 -6.37 -9.08
C SER A 71 1.18 -4.99 -9.03
N ASN A 72 1.85 -4.63 -10.12
CA ASN A 72 2.39 -3.31 -10.41
C ASN A 72 1.32 -2.30 -10.84
N VAL A 73 0.08 -2.76 -11.03
CA VAL A 73 -1.03 -1.92 -11.47
C VAL A 73 -1.98 -1.69 -10.30
N LEU A 74 -2.31 -0.42 -10.06
CA LEU A 74 -3.35 -0.06 -9.10
C LEU A 74 -4.72 -0.51 -9.64
N PRO A 75 -5.51 -1.30 -8.88
CA PRO A 75 -6.84 -1.72 -9.32
C PRO A 75 -7.75 -0.52 -9.61
N PRO A 76 -8.62 -0.61 -10.64
CA PRO A 76 -9.62 0.42 -10.88
C PRO A 76 -10.63 0.47 -9.73
N GLY A 77 -11.33 1.61 -9.60
CA GLY A 77 -12.42 1.76 -8.65
C GLY A 77 -11.99 1.95 -7.19
N VAL A 78 -10.83 2.56 -6.94
CA VAL A 78 -10.45 3.02 -5.59
C VAL A 78 -11.43 4.10 -5.14
N SER A 79 -12.05 3.91 -3.98
CA SER A 79 -12.93 4.91 -3.33
C SER A 79 -12.89 4.75 -1.82
N ASP A 80 -13.28 5.77 -1.07
CA ASP A 80 -13.47 5.68 0.39
C ASP A 80 -14.95 5.80 0.79
N ASN A 81 -15.23 5.73 2.09
CA ASN A 81 -16.56 5.95 2.67
C ASN A 81 -16.68 7.29 3.40
N VAL A 82 -15.74 8.21 3.17
CA VAL A 82 -15.61 9.46 3.91
C VAL A 82 -16.19 10.59 3.06
N PRO A 83 -17.18 11.34 3.55
CA PRO A 83 -17.78 12.40 2.77
C PRO A 83 -16.86 13.61 2.64
N GLY A 84 -16.91 14.28 1.48
CA GLY A 84 -16.17 15.52 1.23
C GLY A 84 -14.67 15.31 1.02
N GLY A 85 -13.90 16.40 0.95
CA GLY A 85 -12.45 16.33 0.74
C GLY A 85 -12.04 15.74 -0.62
N ASN A 86 -10.81 15.21 -0.69
CA ASN A 86 -10.28 14.58 -1.89
C ASN A 86 -9.44 13.34 -1.55
N LEU A 87 -9.87 12.18 -2.03
CA LEU A 87 -9.04 10.98 -2.06
C LEU A 87 -8.03 11.06 -3.22
N VAL A 88 -6.74 11.05 -2.88
CA VAL A 88 -5.64 11.14 -3.84
C VAL A 88 -4.60 10.05 -3.60
N LEU A 89 -3.93 9.63 -4.67
CA LEU A 89 -2.72 8.82 -4.57
C LEU A 89 -1.56 9.76 -4.27
N SER A 90 -0.93 9.61 -3.11
CA SER A 90 0.20 10.44 -2.70
C SER A 90 1.50 9.94 -3.33
N HIS A 91 1.84 8.69 -3.08
CA HIS A 91 3.04 8.03 -3.60
C HIS A 91 2.89 6.52 -3.50
N TYR A 92 3.89 5.81 -3.99
CA TYR A 92 4.02 4.37 -3.80
C TYR A 92 5.47 4.01 -3.49
N THR A 93 5.67 2.85 -2.87
CA THR A 93 6.99 2.26 -2.65
C THR A 93 7.01 0.82 -3.15
N CYS A 94 8.17 0.38 -3.63
CA CYS A 94 8.33 -1.01 -4.04
C CYS A 94 8.52 -1.88 -2.80
N VAL A 95 7.71 -2.93 -2.70
CA VAL A 95 7.88 -3.99 -1.72
C VAL A 95 8.78 -5.05 -2.35
N PRO A 96 9.91 -5.42 -1.71
CA PRO A 96 10.77 -6.47 -2.23
C PRO A 96 9.98 -7.77 -2.39
N VAL A 97 10.31 -8.54 -3.43
CA VAL A 97 9.82 -9.92 -3.56
C VAL A 97 10.35 -10.68 -2.36
N ASP A 98 9.48 -11.31 -1.57
CA ASP A 98 9.91 -12.37 -0.66
C ASP A 98 10.44 -13.53 -1.52
N THR A 99 11.72 -13.48 -1.88
CA THR A 99 12.49 -14.62 -2.38
C THR A 99 12.70 -15.57 -1.21
N THR A 100 11.61 -16.19 -0.74
CA THR A 100 11.70 -17.41 0.05
C THR A 100 12.23 -18.47 -0.90
N THR A 101 13.55 -18.51 -0.98
CA THR A 101 14.31 -19.44 -1.76
C THR A 101 14.02 -20.80 -1.15
N THR A 102 13.21 -21.63 -1.82
CA THR A 102 13.25 -23.08 -1.61
C THR A 102 14.66 -23.51 -2.01
N THR A 103 15.57 -23.47 -1.04
CA THR A 103 16.90 -24.08 -1.17
C THR A 103 16.68 -25.58 -1.14
N THR A 104 16.36 -26.16 -2.30
CA THR A 104 16.63 -27.58 -2.53
C THR A 104 18.13 -27.75 -2.34
N SER A 105 18.51 -28.37 -1.24
CA SER A 105 19.89 -28.73 -0.94
C SER A 105 20.34 -29.77 -1.96
N THR A 106 20.99 -29.33 -3.04
CA THR A 106 21.89 -30.19 -3.78
C THR A 106 23.28 -29.94 -3.21
N THR A 107 23.66 -30.77 -2.24
CA THR A 107 25.02 -30.81 -1.70
C THR A 107 25.96 -31.24 -2.82
N THR A 108 26.69 -30.30 -3.40
CA THR A 108 27.91 -30.61 -4.15
C THR A 108 29.06 -30.01 -3.37
N SER A 109 29.69 -30.83 -2.55
CA SER A 109 30.93 -30.53 -1.86
C SER A 109 32.04 -30.30 -2.88
N THR A 110 32.59 -29.09 -2.94
CA THR A 110 33.95 -28.90 -3.45
C THR A 110 34.72 -27.97 -2.51
N THR A 111 35.67 -28.61 -1.86
CA THR A 111 36.70 -28.14 -0.95
C THR A 111 37.62 -27.09 -1.58
N SER A 112 38.27 -26.29 -0.72
CA SER A 112 39.58 -25.60 -0.83
C SER A 112 39.46 -24.06 -0.77
N SER A 113 40.29 -23.29 -0.08
CA SER A 113 41.27 -23.47 0.99
C SER A 113 41.54 -22.05 1.54
N THR A 114 41.80 -21.97 2.84
CA THR A 114 42.27 -20.81 3.60
C THR A 114 43.52 -20.14 3.02
N THR A 115 43.59 -18.80 3.05
CA THR A 115 44.81 -18.10 3.49
C THR A 115 44.51 -16.68 3.96
N SER A 116 44.79 -16.43 5.23
CA SER A 116 44.78 -15.12 5.90
C SER A 116 46.04 -14.33 5.56
N SER A 117 45.96 -13.00 5.53
CA SER A 117 47.10 -12.11 5.83
C SER A 117 46.61 -10.71 6.20
N THR A 118 46.42 -10.50 7.49
CA THR A 118 46.52 -9.19 8.16
C THR A 118 47.99 -8.80 8.27
N THR A 119 48.33 -7.57 7.88
CA THR A 119 49.55 -6.91 8.40
C THR A 119 49.25 -5.44 8.67
N SER A 120 49.32 -5.08 9.95
CA SER A 120 49.38 -3.72 10.46
C SER A 120 50.79 -3.49 10.98
N SER A 121 51.46 -2.45 10.50
CA SER A 121 52.49 -1.62 11.17
C SER A 121 52.95 -0.54 10.20
#